data_AF-A0A3B4X9B2-F1
#
_entry.id   AF-A0A3B4X9B2-F1
#
_cell.length_a   1.000
_cell.length_b   1.000
_cell.length_c   1.000
_cell.angle_alpha   90.00
_cell.angle_beta   90.00
_cell.angle_gamma   90.00
#
_symmetry.space_group_name_H-M   'P 1'
#
loop_
_entity.id
_entity.type
_entity.pdbx_description
1 polymer ?
#
loop_
_entity_poly.entity_id
_entity_poly.type
_entity_poly.pdbx_seq_one_letter_code
_entity_poly.pdbx_strand_id
1 'polypeptide(L)'
;MDQTGEATSLNVLTYHRELLVSRLRSTQCILDNLLACGFLCEEDAEIVQQTVTRTDRVRKILELVQCKGEQACQYFMFIIYKVCDAYIDLQPWLKEINFNPSGAITVMEVVNTDPSEYHSH
;
A
#
# COMPACT_ATOMS: atom_id res chain seq x y z
N MET A 1 -1.99 -11.01 30.25
CA MET A 1 -1.14 -10.30 29.28
C MET A 1 -1.98 -10.22 28.02
N ASP A 2 -2.93 -9.31 28.03
CA ASP A 2 -4.06 -9.30 27.12
C ASP A 2 -3.84 -8.11 26.20
N GLN A 3 -3.01 -8.32 25.17
CA GLN A 3 -2.90 -7.35 24.09
C GLN A 3 -4.17 -7.45 23.26
N THR A 4 -5.06 -6.49 23.50
CA THR A 4 -6.23 -6.10 22.72
C THR A 4 -6.11 -6.49 21.25
N GLY A 5 -7.05 -7.34 20.80
CA GLY A 5 -7.22 -7.76 19.41
C GLY A 5 -7.79 -6.65 18.53
N GLU A 6 -7.10 -5.52 18.44
CA GLU A 6 -7.26 -4.61 17.31
C GLU A 6 -6.49 -5.21 16.15
N ALA A 7 -7.20 -5.52 15.05
CA ALA A 7 -6.56 -6.02 13.84
C ALA A 7 -5.65 -4.91 13.29
N THR A 8 -4.36 -5.01 13.62
CA THR A 8 -3.33 -4.10 13.16
C THR A 8 -3.26 -4.14 11.63
N SER A 9 -2.90 -3.01 11.01
CA SER A 9 -2.76 -2.93 9.55
C SER A 9 -1.81 -4.02 9.05
N LEU A 10 -0.77 -4.31 9.85
CA LEU A 10 0.17 -5.39 9.61
C LEU A 10 -0.54 -6.75 9.52
N ASN A 11 -1.35 -7.12 10.52
CA ASN A 11 -2.03 -8.42 10.53
C ASN A 11 -3.00 -8.57 9.35
N VAL A 12 -3.69 -7.48 8.98
CA VAL A 12 -4.59 -7.46 7.82
C VAL A 12 -3.82 -7.66 6.51
N LEU A 13 -2.66 -7.01 6.34
CA LEU A 13 -1.80 -7.20 5.17
C LEU A 13 -1.22 -8.62 5.11
N THR A 14 -0.84 -9.21 6.26
CA THR A 14 -0.36 -10.59 6.33
C THR A 14 -1.48 -11.57 5.96
N TYR A 15 -2.68 -11.38 6.51
CA TYR A 15 -3.83 -12.26 6.27
C TYR A 15 -4.34 -12.19 4.82
N HIS A 16 -4.44 -10.98 4.26
CA HIS A 16 -4.91 -10.76 2.88
C HIS A 16 -3.76 -10.63 1.86
N ARG A 17 -2.56 -11.13 2.18
CA ARG A 17 -1.37 -11.01 1.32
C ARG A 17 -1.63 -11.53 -0.09
N GLU A 18 -2.24 -12.71 -0.22
CA GLU A 18 -2.52 -13.30 -1.53
C GLU A 18 -3.53 -12.50 -2.36
N LEU A 19 -4.56 -11.96 -1.69
CA LEU A 19 -5.56 -11.09 -2.31
C LEU A 19 -4.89 -9.83 -2.86
N LEU A 20 -4.04 -9.18 -2.05
CA LEU A 20 -3.30 -8.00 -2.46
C LEU A 20 -2.39 -8.30 -3.64
N VAL A 21 -1.56 -9.35 -3.55
CA VAL A 21 -0.64 -9.78 -4.61
C VAL A 21 -1.36 -10.06 -5.94
N SER A 22 -2.58 -10.61 -5.89
CA SER A 22 -3.39 -10.88 -7.07
C SER A 22 -4.05 -9.63 -7.66
N ARG A 23 -4.63 -8.77 -6.79
CA ARG A 23 -5.44 -7.61 -7.21
C ARG A 23 -4.64 -6.34 -7.46
N LEU A 24 -3.44 -6.20 -6.90
CA LEU A 24 -2.57 -5.05 -7.15
C LEU A 24 -2.05 -5.06 -8.58
N ARG A 25 -2.56 -4.13 -9.39
CA ARG A 25 -2.12 -3.95 -10.78
C ARG A 25 -0.91 -3.03 -10.89
N SER A 26 -0.94 -1.89 -10.21
CA SER A 26 0.12 -0.88 -10.25
C SER A 26 0.86 -0.82 -8.92
N THR A 27 2.12 -1.27 -8.89
CA THR A 27 2.98 -1.18 -7.70
C THR A 27 3.81 0.09 -7.65
N GLN A 28 3.99 0.76 -8.79
CA GLN A 28 4.83 1.95 -8.89
C GLN A 28 4.26 3.12 -8.10
N CYS A 29 2.94 3.35 -8.21
CA CYS A 29 2.29 4.41 -7.45
C CYS A 29 2.51 4.23 -5.94
N ILE A 30 2.35 3.01 -5.43
CA ILE A 30 2.62 2.72 -4.02
C ILE A 30 4.09 2.91 -3.66
N LEU A 31 4.99 2.42 -4.50
CA LEU A 31 6.42 2.49 -4.24
C LEU A 31 6.92 3.94 -4.18
N ASP A 32 6.47 4.77 -5.13
CA ASP A 32 6.82 6.18 -5.23
C ASP A 32 6.33 6.96 -4.01
N ASN A 33 5.08 6.76 -3.59
CA ASN A 33 4.53 7.39 -2.39
C ASN A 33 5.27 6.95 -1.13
N LEU A 34 5.57 5.65 -1.00
CA LEU A 34 6.33 5.13 0.13
C LEU A 34 7.75 5.71 0.20
N LEU A 35 8.39 5.89 -0.95
CA LEU A 35 9.71 6.52 -1.07
C LEU A 35 9.64 8.01 -0.74
N ALA A 36 8.66 8.73 -1.29
CA ALA A 36 8.46 10.17 -1.09
C ALA A 36 8.17 10.51 0.39
N CYS A 37 7.42 9.65 1.08
CA CYS A 37 7.15 9.82 2.50
C CYS A 37 8.31 9.34 3.41
N GLY A 38 9.38 8.78 2.83
CA GLY A 38 10.57 8.32 3.55
C GLY A 38 10.41 6.97 4.27
N PHE A 39 9.38 6.18 3.94
CA PHE A 39 9.22 4.82 4.48
C PHE A 39 10.20 3.84 3.84
N LEU A 40 10.48 4.02 2.55
CA LEU A 40 11.46 3.25 1.80
C LEU A 40 12.64 4.14 1.43
N CYS A 41 13.83 3.55 1.32
CA CYS A 41 14.99 4.21 0.74
C CYS A 41 15.07 3.95 -0.78
N GLU A 42 15.93 4.70 -1.48
CA GLU A 42 16.18 4.48 -2.91
C GLU A 42 16.62 3.04 -3.19
N GLU A 43 17.49 2.47 -2.35
CA GLU A 43 17.92 1.08 -2.45
C GLU A 43 16.75 0.09 -2.33
N ASP A 44 15.83 0.30 -1.38
CA ASP A 44 14.63 -0.54 -1.22
C ASP A 44 13.77 -0.47 -2.50
N ALA A 45 13.59 0.72 -3.05
CA ALA A 45 12.83 0.94 -4.27
C ALA A 45 13.48 0.28 -5.50
N GLU A 46 14.79 0.41 -5.66
CA GLU A 46 15.54 -0.25 -6.74
C GLU A 46 15.40 -1.77 -6.66
N ILE A 47 15.51 -2.37 -5.47
CA ILE A 47 15.34 -3.82 -5.29
C ILE A 47 13.95 -4.28 -5.73
N VAL A 48 12.91 -3.52 -5.38
CA VAL A 48 11.54 -3.83 -5.83
C VAL A 48 11.45 -3.69 -7.35
N GLN A 49 11.98 -2.62 -7.92
CA GLN A 49 11.93 -2.39 -9.36
C GLN A 49 12.68 -3.46 -10.18
N GLN A 50 13.81 -3.95 -9.66
CA GLN A 50 14.58 -5.05 -10.25
C GLN A 50 13.84 -6.39 -10.23
N THR A 51 12.81 -6.54 -9.40
CA THR A 51 12.00 -7.75 -9.37
C THR A 51 11.24 -7.91 -10.69
N VAL A 52 11.30 -9.11 -11.29
CA VAL A 52 10.81 -9.36 -12.65
C VAL A 52 9.28 -9.40 -12.72
N THR A 53 8.65 -10.12 -11.80
CA THR A 53 7.21 -10.38 -11.80
C THR A 53 6.47 -9.36 -10.93
N ARG A 54 5.31 -8.88 -11.42
CA ARG A 54 4.43 -7.98 -10.66
C ARG A 54 4.06 -8.55 -9.30
N THR A 55 3.73 -9.84 -9.24
CA THR A 55 3.35 -10.54 -8.01
C THR A 55 4.48 -10.53 -6.98
N ASP A 56 5.73 -10.77 -7.39
CA ASP A 56 6.86 -10.71 -6.48
C ASP A 56 7.19 -9.27 -6.07
N ARG A 57 7.00 -8.27 -6.95
CA ARG A 57 7.08 -6.84 -6.57
C ARG A 57 6.12 -6.53 -5.43
N VAL A 58 4.85 -6.94 -5.54
CA VAL A 58 3.85 -6.72 -4.48
C VAL A 58 4.28 -7.42 -3.19
N ARG A 59 4.73 -8.67 -3.27
CA ARG A 59 5.22 -9.41 -2.10
C ARG A 59 6.36 -8.70 -1.41
N LYS A 60 7.31 -8.17 -2.18
CA LYS A 60 8.49 -7.45 -1.70
C LYS A 60 8.08 -6.14 -1.01
N ILE A 61 7.19 -5.35 -1.63
CA ILE A 61 6.66 -4.12 -1.01
C ILE A 61 5.96 -4.45 0.30
N LEU A 62 5.10 -5.47 0.33
CA LEU A 62 4.42 -5.91 1.54
C LEU A 62 5.42 -6.30 2.63
N GLU A 63 6.48 -7.02 2.29
CA GLU A 63 7.54 -7.38 3.25
C GLU A 63 8.26 -6.15 3.80
N LEU A 64 8.59 -5.19 2.94
CA LEU A 64 9.25 -3.95 3.35
C LEU A 64 8.36 -3.14 4.30
N VAL A 65 7.10 -2.87 3.94
CA VAL A 65 6.20 -2.07 4.81
C VAL A 65 5.92 -2.78 6.14
N GLN A 66 5.76 -4.11 6.14
CA GLN A 66 5.62 -4.90 7.37
C GLN A 66 6.88 -4.81 8.26
N CYS A 67 8.07 -4.77 7.64
CA CYS A 67 9.33 -4.63 8.36
C CYS A 67 9.51 -3.23 8.96
N LYS A 68 9.04 -2.17 8.29
CA LYS A 68 9.08 -0.79 8.81
C LYS A 68 8.12 -0.58 9.98
N GLY A 69 6.99 -1.29 9.99
CA GLY A 69 6.02 -1.31 11.09
C GLY A 69 4.64 -0.79 10.72
N GLU A 70 3.79 -0.59 11.73
CA GLU A 70 2.37 -0.31 11.53
C GLU A 70 2.09 0.96 10.71
N GLN A 71 2.84 2.05 10.92
CA GLN A 71 2.64 3.28 10.17
C GLN A 71 2.83 3.09 8.65
N ALA A 72 3.84 2.31 8.25
CA ALA A 72 4.09 2.03 6.84
C ALA A 72 2.98 1.14 6.24
N CYS A 73 2.54 0.13 6.99
CA CYS A 73 1.39 -0.70 6.61
C CYS A 73 0.11 0.12 6.44
N GLN A 74 -0.15 1.03 7.37
CA GLN A 74 -1.33 1.88 7.33
C GLN A 74 -1.27 2.88 6.17
N TYR A 75 -0.10 3.48 5.92
CA TYR A 75 0.10 4.36 4.77
C TYR A 75 -0.07 3.62 3.43
N PHE A 76 0.44 2.39 3.32
CA PHE A 76 0.21 1.53 2.15
C PHE A 76 -1.29 1.37 1.84
N MET A 77 -2.10 1.05 2.85
CA MET A 77 -3.56 0.93 2.70
C MET A 77 -4.21 2.28 2.40
N PHE A 78 -3.69 3.37 2.97
CA PHE A 78 -4.16 4.71 2.69
C PHE A 78 -3.91 5.16 1.24
N ILE A 79 -2.78 4.77 0.65
CA ILE A 79 -2.52 5.00 -0.78
C ILE A 79 -3.59 4.29 -1.63
N ILE A 80 -3.88 3.02 -1.32
CA ILE A 80 -4.93 2.26 -2.01
C ILE A 80 -6.30 2.95 -1.84
N TYR A 81 -6.60 3.43 -0.64
CA TYR A 81 -7.83 4.16 -0.33
C TYR A 81 -7.94 5.50 -1.07
N LYS A 82 -6.83 6.22 -1.25
CA LYS A 82 -6.80 7.51 -1.95
C LYS A 82 -6.87 7.34 -3.47
N VAL A 83 -6.15 6.36 -4.00
CA VAL A 83 -6.07 6.09 -5.44
C VAL A 83 -7.16 5.09 -5.84
N CYS A 84 -8.42 5.48 -5.64
CA CYS A 84 -9.58 4.62 -5.88
C CYS A 84 -9.64 4.09 -7.32
N ASP A 85 -9.32 4.93 -8.31
CA ASP A 85 -9.37 4.56 -9.73
C ASP A 85 -8.40 3.42 -10.07
N ALA A 86 -7.14 3.52 -9.64
CA ALA A 86 -6.14 2.49 -9.92
C ALA A 86 -6.39 1.19 -9.13
N TYR A 87 -7.08 1.29 -7.98
CA TYR A 87 -7.29 0.18 -7.06
C TYR A 87 -8.75 -0.12 -6.77
N ILE A 88 -9.63 0.04 -7.75
CA ILE A 88 -11.07 -0.18 -7.60
C ILE A 88 -11.41 -1.58 -7.09
N ASP A 89 -10.63 -2.60 -7.49
CA ASP A 89 -10.77 -3.99 -7.03
C ASP A 89 -10.45 -4.20 -5.54
N LEU A 90 -9.72 -3.27 -4.93
CA LEU A 90 -9.31 -3.30 -3.51
C LEU A 90 -10.19 -2.41 -2.62
N GLN A 91 -10.94 -1.47 -3.20
CA GLN A 91 -11.94 -0.66 -2.49
C GLN A 91 -12.96 -1.47 -1.69
N PRO A 92 -13.60 -2.54 -2.22
CA PRO A 92 -14.53 -3.34 -1.42
C PRO A 92 -13.82 -4.01 -0.24
N TRP A 93 -12.60 -4.51 -0.45
CA TRP A 93 -11.81 -5.13 0.62
C TRP A 93 -11.50 -4.14 1.75
N LEU A 94 -11.10 -2.90 1.44
CA LEU A 94 -10.86 -1.85 2.44
C LEU A 94 -12.12 -1.55 3.29
N LYS A 95 -13.31 -1.62 2.67
CA LYS A 95 -14.59 -1.46 3.38
C LYS A 95 -14.89 -2.65 4.29
N GLU A 96 -14.60 -3.88 3.85
CA GLU A 96 -14.84 -5.09 4.64
C GLU A 96 -14.01 -5.12 5.93
N ILE A 97 -12.76 -4.70 5.87
CA ILE A 97 -11.88 -4.59 7.05
C ILE A 97 -12.13 -3.32 7.87
N ASN A 98 -13.12 -2.51 7.47
CA ASN A 98 -13.48 -1.23 8.07
C ASN A 98 -12.26 -0.30 8.24
N PHE A 99 -11.38 -0.26 7.22
CA PHE A 99 -10.13 0.48 7.26
C PHE A 99 -10.37 1.95 7.55
N ASN A 100 -9.74 2.44 8.62
CA ASN A 100 -9.77 3.84 9.00
C ASN A 100 -8.34 4.38 9.16
N PRO A 101 -7.91 5.34 8.33
CA PRO A 101 -6.59 5.92 8.47
C PRO A 101 -6.49 6.77 9.74
N SER A 102 -5.38 6.61 10.47
CA SER A 102 -5.08 7.46 11.63
C SER A 102 -4.76 8.88 11.19
N GLY A 103 -4.97 9.86 12.08
CA GLY A 103 -4.68 11.27 11.80
C GLY A 103 -3.28 11.52 11.23
N ALA A 104 -2.27 10.81 11.74
CA ALA A 104 -0.88 10.87 11.28
C ALA A 104 -0.68 10.42 9.82
N ILE A 105 -1.53 9.52 9.32
CA ILE A 105 -1.49 9.04 7.94
C ILE A 105 -2.31 9.95 7.04
N THR A 106 -3.44 10.48 7.53
CA THR A 106 -4.31 11.37 6.74
C THR A 106 -3.65 12.69 6.33
N VAL A 107 -2.63 13.13 7.07
CA VAL A 107 -1.83 14.32 6.74
C VAL A 107 -0.75 14.06 5.69
N MET A 108 -0.47 12.79 5.35
CA MET A 108 0.50 12.44 4.33
C MET A 108 -0.09 12.67 2.95
N GLU A 109 0.72 13.25 2.07
CA GLU A 109 0.33 13.45 0.67
C GLU A 109 0.35 12.09 -0.05
N VAL A 110 -0.68 11.85 -0.88
CA VAL A 110 -0.71 10.71 -1.79
C VAL A 110 -0.87 11.24 -3.20
N VAL A 111 0.15 11.04 -4.01
CA VAL A 111 0.17 11.42 -5.42
C VAL A 111 -0.27 10.23 -6.26
N ASN A 112 -1.32 10.42 -7.06
CA ASN A 112 -1.70 9.43 -8.06
C ASN A 112 -0.73 9.55 -9.25
N THR A 113 0.28 8.69 -9.27
CA THR A 113 1.27 8.61 -10.36
C THR A 113 0.91 7.58 -11.43
N ASP A 114 -0.30 6.99 -11.35
CA ASP A 114 -0.79 6.13 -12.42
C ASP A 114 -1.11 6.98 -13.65
N PRO A 115 -0.67 6.59 -14.86
CA PRO A 115 -0.99 7.27 -16.11
C PRO A 115 -2.45 6.99 -16.50
N SER A 116 -3.39 7.36 -15.63
CA SER A 116 -4.80 7.48 -15.97
C SER A 116 -4.94 8.80 -16.73
N GLU A 117 -4.63 8.70 -18.02
CA GLU A 117 -5.19 9.46 -19.14
C GLU A 117 -5.67 10.87 -18.76
N TYR A 118 -4.92 11.87 -19.23
CA TYR A 118 -5.46 13.18 -19.57
C TYR A 118 -6.83 13.03 -20.24
N HIS A 119 -7.92 13.16 -19.50
CA HIS A 119 -9.20 13.55 -20.09
C HIS A 119 -9.33 15.05 -19.90
N SER A 120 -8.73 15.78 -20.85
CA SER A 120 -9.09 17.15 -21.14
C SER A 120 -10.57 17.20 -21.52
N HIS A 121 -11.41 17.86 -20.72
CA HIS A 121 -12.39 18.84 -21.21
C HIS A 121 -12.98 19.69 -20.08
#